data_AF-A0A5N7BV83-F1
#
_entry.id   AF-A0A5N7BV83-F1
#
_cell.length_a   1.000
_cell.length_b   1.000
_cell.length_c   1.000
_cell.angle_alpha   90.00
_cell.angle_beta   90.00
_cell.angle_gamma   90.00
#
_symmetry.space_group_name_H-M   'P 1'
#
loop_
_entity.id
_entity.type
_entity.pdbx_description
1 polymer ?
#
loop_
_entity_poly.entity_id
_entity_poly.type
_entity_poly.pdbx_seq_one_letter_code
_entity_poly.pdbx_strand_id
1 'polypeptide(L)'
;MPRLEKLRLDLNAPKPKNRSLQKEYRLALASALDSPSLSNLKSLYIYFEQSIPKNHSFPVQDHDPDYPSGDALNISIRNLCETSPLSHLHLEGWWPVSPALFAGPAPFPFLQDVKIEAALTTYDGRWFYTGNPDATDASYQFRRFESDESSSDEDLDSNSSFNSEYEDYMREGREALLNGDEPYYMWRTKPEAGMFDRFTEDMARAMRRMHCLRELSFSMGWNYHDDYAILLEYTGSMGDGEEAGCWVRLRPEARWEIPEGFMKLLGECVGGNVEVCVEPF
;
A
#
# COMPACT_ATOMS: atom_id res chain seq x y z
N MET A 1 -17.57 22.88 4.90
CA MET A 1 -17.16 23.89 3.90
C MET A 1 -17.74 23.53 2.53
N PRO A 2 -18.89 24.08 2.09
CA PRO A 2 -19.60 23.60 0.90
C PRO A 2 -18.95 23.94 -0.46
N ARG A 3 -17.72 24.46 -0.47
CA ARG A 3 -16.99 24.85 -1.69
C ARG A 3 -15.57 24.28 -1.74
N LEU A 4 -15.26 23.29 -0.91
CA LEU A 4 -13.93 22.67 -0.94
C LEU A 4 -13.80 21.84 -2.22
N GLU A 5 -12.96 22.31 -3.15
CA GLU A 5 -12.72 21.61 -4.42
C GLU A 5 -11.45 20.76 -4.38
N LYS A 6 -10.51 21.06 -3.48
CA LYS A 6 -9.23 20.35 -3.35
C LYS A 6 -8.95 20.06 -1.90
N LEU A 7 -8.59 18.82 -1.62
CA LEU A 7 -8.21 18.35 -0.29
C LEU A 7 -6.88 17.60 -0.41
N ARG A 8 -5.90 18.04 0.37
CA ARG A 8 -4.62 17.35 0.54
C ARG A 8 -4.44 17.03 2.00
N LEU A 9 -4.14 15.78 2.31
CA LEU A 9 -3.91 15.28 3.66
C LEU A 9 -2.57 14.53 3.67
N ASP A 10 -1.68 14.93 4.56
CA ASP A 10 -0.46 14.19 4.87
C ASP A 10 -0.64 13.63 6.28
N LEU A 11 -0.74 12.31 6.39
CA LEU A 11 -1.18 11.60 7.58
C LEU A 11 -0.13 10.57 7.99
N ASN A 12 0.24 10.57 9.27
CA ASN A 12 1.17 9.59 9.82
C ASN A 12 0.37 8.46 10.46
N ALA A 13 0.48 7.24 9.90
CA ALA A 13 -0.26 6.12 10.44
C ALA A 13 0.28 5.73 11.82
N PRO A 14 -0.60 5.33 12.77
CA PRO A 14 -0.14 4.73 14.01
C PRO A 14 0.75 3.51 13.73
N LYS A 15 1.81 3.35 14.52
CA LYS A 15 2.75 2.22 14.35
C LYS A 15 2.06 0.85 14.53
N PRO A 16 2.55 -0.23 13.90
CA PRO A 16 1.93 -1.56 13.93
C PRO A 16 1.63 -2.12 15.33
N LYS A 17 2.43 -1.76 16.34
CA LYS A 17 2.16 -2.15 17.75
C LYS A 17 0.81 -1.66 18.28
N ASN A 18 0.26 -0.58 17.73
CA ASN A 18 -0.97 0.07 18.18
C ASN A 18 -2.18 -0.29 17.30
N ARG A 19 -2.48 -1.59 17.18
CA ARG A 19 -3.50 -2.12 16.25
C ARG A 19 -4.87 -1.46 16.37
N SER A 20 -5.37 -1.30 17.59
CA SER A 20 -6.67 -0.67 17.85
C SER A 20 -6.71 0.78 17.37
N LEU A 21 -5.61 1.53 17.58
CA LEU A 21 -5.49 2.91 17.14
C LEU A 21 -5.41 3.00 15.61
N GLN A 22 -4.74 2.07 14.93
CA GLN A 22 -4.77 2.01 13.45
C GLN A 22 -6.19 1.84 12.92
N LYS A 23 -6.98 0.95 13.55
CA LYS A 23 -8.40 0.75 13.18
C LYS A 23 -9.22 2.01 13.41
N GLU A 24 -9.11 2.62 14.60
CA GLU A 24 -9.81 3.86 14.94
C GLU A 24 -9.46 4.99 13.96
N TYR A 25 -8.18 5.16 13.65
CA TYR A 25 -7.70 6.21 12.75
C TYR A 25 -8.28 6.07 11.33
N ARG A 26 -8.32 4.84 10.80
CA ARG A 26 -8.93 4.56 9.48
C ARG A 26 -10.44 4.82 9.49
N LEU A 27 -11.14 4.42 10.55
CA LEU A 27 -12.58 4.68 10.68
C LEU A 27 -12.89 6.17 10.82
N ALA A 28 -12.06 6.91 11.54
CA ALA A 28 -12.18 8.36 11.66
C ALA A 28 -11.97 9.05 10.31
N LEU A 29 -10.96 8.62 9.54
CA LEU A 29 -10.73 9.12 8.18
C LEU A 29 -11.89 8.79 7.24
N ALA A 30 -12.41 7.55 7.27
CA ALA A 30 -13.57 7.14 6.50
C ALA A 30 -14.79 8.04 6.80
N SER A 31 -15.11 8.23 8.08
CA SER A 31 -16.21 9.09 8.52
C SER A 31 -16.01 10.55 8.12
N ALA A 32 -14.77 11.04 8.06
CA ALA A 32 -14.47 12.39 7.60
C ALA A 32 -14.69 12.53 6.08
N LEU A 33 -14.34 11.51 5.31
CA LEU A 33 -14.52 11.46 3.85
C LEU A 33 -16.00 11.32 3.44
N ASP A 34 -16.83 10.69 4.27
CA ASP A 34 -18.28 10.63 4.07
C ASP A 34 -19.01 11.94 4.39
N SER A 35 -18.28 12.98 4.80
CA SER A 35 -18.85 14.29 5.11
C SER A 35 -19.55 14.90 3.88
N PRO A 36 -20.83 15.31 4.00
CA PRO A 36 -21.55 15.99 2.91
C PRO A 36 -20.87 17.28 2.43
N SER A 37 -19.96 17.83 3.25
CA SER A 37 -19.19 19.01 2.87
C SER A 37 -18.16 18.79 1.76
N LEU A 38 -17.87 17.53 1.41
CA LEU A 38 -16.96 17.14 0.34
C LEU A 38 -17.66 16.87 -1.00
N SER A 39 -18.98 17.12 -1.10
CA SER A 39 -19.78 16.83 -2.30
C SER A 39 -19.33 17.54 -3.59
N ASN A 40 -18.51 18.59 -3.46
CA ASN A 40 -17.98 19.39 -4.57
C ASN A 40 -16.47 19.16 -4.79
N LEU A 41 -15.89 18.13 -4.17
CA LEU A 41 -14.47 17.85 -4.26
C LEU A 41 -14.11 17.40 -5.68
N LYS A 42 -13.08 18.02 -6.24
CA LYS A 42 -12.51 17.73 -7.57
C LYS A 42 -11.17 17.03 -7.49
N SER A 43 -10.40 17.26 -6.43
CA SER A 43 -9.10 16.61 -6.25
C SER A 43 -8.91 16.17 -4.79
N LEU A 44 -8.53 14.91 -4.62
CA LEU A 44 -8.19 14.30 -3.34
C LEU A 44 -6.77 13.75 -3.42
N TYR A 45 -5.91 14.25 -2.54
CA TYR A 45 -4.54 13.77 -2.36
C TYR A 45 -4.40 13.32 -0.91
N ILE A 46 -4.11 12.04 -0.69
CA ILE A 46 -3.82 11.53 0.65
C ILE A 46 -2.47 10.83 0.59
N TYR A 47 -1.51 11.38 1.31
CA TYR A 47 -0.28 10.68 1.66
C TYR A 47 -0.48 10.06 3.04
N PHE A 48 -0.44 8.74 3.11
CA PHE A 48 -0.67 7.99 4.35
C PHE A 48 0.59 7.22 4.71
N GLU A 49 1.48 7.80 5.53
CA GLU A 49 2.75 7.19 5.92
C GLU A 49 2.49 5.94 6.78
N GLN A 50 2.28 4.81 6.13
CA GLN A 50 2.13 3.51 6.78
C GLN A 50 3.50 2.86 6.94
N SER A 51 3.69 2.09 8.01
CA SER A 51 4.88 1.24 8.15
C SER A 51 4.48 -0.19 7.83
N ILE A 52 5.18 -0.82 6.89
CA ILE A 52 5.01 -2.23 6.53
C ILE A 52 6.00 -3.07 7.36
N PRO A 53 5.54 -3.99 8.22
CA PRO A 53 6.44 -4.81 9.02
C PRO A 53 7.46 -5.55 8.15
N LYS A 54 8.74 -5.43 8.49
CA LYS A 54 9.86 -6.10 7.80
C LYS A 54 9.97 -7.58 8.17
N ASN A 55 9.34 -7.96 9.27
CA ASN A 55 9.06 -9.34 9.61
C ASN A 55 7.72 -9.75 9.00
N HIS A 56 7.74 -10.50 7.90
CA HIS A 56 6.51 -10.93 7.20
C HIS A 56 5.72 -12.00 7.98
N SER A 57 6.28 -12.50 9.08
CA SER A 57 5.60 -13.35 10.06
C SER A 57 5.00 -12.54 11.22
N PHE A 58 5.18 -11.22 11.27
CA PHE A 58 4.59 -10.37 12.28
C PHE A 58 3.06 -10.29 12.10
N PRO A 59 2.28 -10.54 13.16
CA PRO A 59 0.83 -10.39 13.11
C PRO A 59 0.46 -8.90 13.02
N VAL A 60 0.00 -8.48 11.85
CA VAL A 60 -0.32 -7.07 11.56
C VAL A 60 -1.63 -6.64 12.21
N GLN A 61 -2.71 -7.39 11.96
CA GLN A 61 -4.07 -7.14 12.44
C GLN A 61 -4.83 -8.46 12.59
N ASP A 62 -5.94 -8.42 13.31
CA ASP A 62 -6.88 -9.54 13.32
C ASP A 62 -7.72 -9.50 12.03
N HIS A 63 -7.87 -10.65 11.38
CA HIS A 63 -8.64 -10.75 10.15
C HIS A 63 -10.09 -10.32 10.35
N ASP A 64 -10.57 -9.44 9.49
CA ASP A 64 -11.95 -9.03 9.39
C ASP A 64 -12.75 -10.15 8.69
N PRO A 65 -13.82 -10.68 9.32
CA PRO A 65 -14.70 -11.67 8.69
C PRO A 65 -15.48 -11.10 7.50
N ASP A 66 -15.70 -9.78 7.46
CA ASP A 66 -16.46 -9.10 6.40
C ASP A 66 -15.56 -8.66 5.23
N TYR A 67 -14.30 -9.07 5.19
CA TYR A 67 -13.40 -8.74 4.10
C TYR A 67 -13.92 -9.22 2.72
N PRO A 68 -13.83 -8.40 1.65
CA PRO A 68 -13.30 -7.03 1.63
C PRO A 68 -14.34 -5.95 2.00
N SER A 69 -15.61 -6.30 2.14
CA SER A 69 -16.73 -5.39 2.41
C SER A 69 -16.66 -4.63 3.74
N GLY A 70 -15.86 -5.07 4.70
CA GLY A 70 -15.59 -4.37 5.96
C GLY A 70 -14.70 -3.12 5.84
N ASP A 71 -14.11 -2.86 4.67
CA ASP A 71 -13.17 -1.75 4.47
C ASP A 71 -13.90 -0.41 4.30
N ALA A 72 -14.32 0.17 5.43
CA ALA A 72 -15.03 1.44 5.45
C ALA A 72 -14.25 2.57 4.73
N LEU A 73 -12.91 2.60 4.83
CA LEU A 73 -12.11 3.67 4.27
C LEU A 73 -12.10 3.64 2.73
N ASN A 74 -11.80 2.48 2.13
CA ASN A 74 -11.82 2.34 0.68
C ASN A 74 -13.25 2.46 0.13
N ILE A 75 -14.27 2.07 0.90
CA ILE A 75 -15.69 2.30 0.56
C ILE A 75 -16.03 3.79 0.51
N SER A 76 -15.64 4.57 1.52
CA SER A 76 -15.90 6.02 1.54
C SER A 76 -15.22 6.72 0.37
N ILE A 77 -13.98 6.35 0.03
CA ILE A 77 -13.28 6.88 -1.15
C ILE A 77 -14.00 6.51 -2.44
N ARG A 78 -14.41 5.24 -2.60
CA ARG A 78 -15.18 4.81 -3.77
C ARG A 78 -16.46 5.65 -3.90
N ASN A 79 -17.24 5.76 -2.82
CA ASN A 79 -18.49 6.52 -2.82
C ASN A 79 -18.23 7.99 -3.23
N LEU A 80 -17.13 8.59 -2.77
CA LEU A 80 -16.74 9.94 -3.16
C LEU A 80 -16.43 10.04 -4.65
N CYS A 81 -15.68 9.08 -5.21
CA CYS A 81 -15.37 9.01 -6.63
C CYS A 81 -16.61 8.78 -7.52
N GLU A 82 -17.61 8.06 -7.01
CA GLU A 82 -18.85 7.76 -7.73
C GLU A 82 -19.86 8.92 -7.70
N THR A 83 -19.84 9.76 -6.66
CA THR A 83 -20.89 10.77 -6.40
C THR A 83 -20.44 12.22 -6.55
N SER A 84 -19.19 12.52 -6.27
CA SER A 84 -18.63 13.88 -6.33
C SER A 84 -17.95 14.14 -7.68
N PRO A 85 -17.74 15.40 -8.09
CA PRO A 85 -17.05 15.74 -9.34
C PRO A 85 -15.52 15.50 -9.25
N LEU A 86 -15.11 14.40 -8.61
CA LEU A 86 -13.73 14.06 -8.32
C LEU A 86 -13.04 13.59 -9.59
N SER A 87 -12.07 14.37 -10.05
CA SER A 87 -11.29 14.08 -11.25
C SER A 87 -9.87 13.61 -10.97
N HIS A 88 -9.32 13.92 -9.79
CA HIS A 88 -7.98 13.50 -9.39
C HIS A 88 -8.05 12.75 -8.05
N LEU A 89 -7.55 11.53 -8.03
CA LEU A 89 -7.45 10.69 -6.83
C LEU A 89 -6.02 10.17 -6.68
N HIS A 90 -5.29 10.69 -5.70
CA HIS A 90 -3.92 10.26 -5.40
C HIS A 90 -3.88 9.69 -3.99
N LEU A 91 -3.54 8.40 -3.89
CA LEU A 91 -3.42 7.64 -2.65
C LEU A 91 -1.99 7.13 -2.54
N GLU A 92 -1.19 7.77 -1.70
CA GLU A 92 0.26 7.60 -1.63
C GLU A 92 0.72 7.13 -0.23
N GLY A 93 1.99 6.70 -0.12
CA GLY A 93 2.60 6.36 1.17
C GLY A 93 2.38 4.92 1.65
N TRP A 94 2.15 3.98 0.72
CA TRP A 94 1.70 2.61 1.00
C TRP A 94 0.28 2.59 1.54
N TRP A 95 -0.64 2.96 0.67
CA TRP A 95 -2.06 2.96 0.93
C TRP A 95 -2.60 1.53 1.15
N PRO A 96 -3.33 1.24 2.24
CA PRO A 96 -3.91 -0.09 2.49
C PRO A 96 -5.10 -0.34 1.57
N VAL A 97 -4.82 -0.67 0.31
CA VAL A 97 -5.82 -0.89 -0.72
C VAL A 97 -6.58 -2.20 -0.50
N SER A 98 -7.84 -2.24 -0.92
CA SER A 98 -8.64 -3.46 -0.95
C SER A 98 -9.58 -3.46 -2.16
N PRO A 99 -10.14 -4.63 -2.54
CA PRO A 99 -11.13 -4.71 -3.62
C PRO A 99 -12.36 -3.80 -3.40
N ALA A 100 -12.64 -3.39 -2.16
CA ALA A 100 -13.77 -2.52 -1.85
C ALA A 100 -13.69 -1.15 -2.54
N LEU A 101 -12.48 -0.66 -2.85
CA LEU A 101 -12.26 0.58 -3.60
C LEU A 101 -12.88 0.54 -5.01
N PHE A 102 -12.91 -0.66 -5.60
CA PHE A 102 -13.36 -0.88 -6.97
C PHE A 102 -14.67 -1.69 -7.04
N ALA A 103 -15.25 -2.09 -5.91
CA ALA A 103 -16.41 -2.95 -5.89
C ALA A 103 -17.69 -2.24 -6.39
N GLY A 104 -18.63 -3.01 -6.93
CA GLY A 104 -19.95 -2.52 -7.34
C GLY A 104 -20.05 -2.15 -8.83
N PRO A 105 -21.26 -1.81 -9.31
CA PRO A 105 -21.51 -1.55 -10.74
C PRO A 105 -21.50 -0.06 -11.13
N ALA A 106 -21.48 0.87 -10.16
CA ALA A 106 -21.64 2.30 -10.44
C ALA A 106 -20.44 2.86 -11.24
N PRO A 107 -20.67 3.83 -12.15
CA PRO A 107 -19.58 4.44 -12.89
C PRO A 107 -18.73 5.36 -12.01
N PHE A 108 -17.53 5.67 -12.48
CA PHE A 108 -16.67 6.72 -11.94
C PHE A 108 -16.68 7.90 -12.92
N PRO A 109 -17.72 8.75 -12.88
CA PRO A 109 -18.07 9.63 -14.00
C PRO A 109 -17.05 10.74 -14.28
N PHE A 110 -16.22 11.11 -13.31
CA PHE A 110 -15.34 12.28 -13.42
C PHE A 110 -13.85 11.97 -13.30
N LEU A 111 -13.47 10.76 -12.87
CA LEU A 111 -12.06 10.39 -12.67
C LEU A 111 -11.29 10.48 -13.99
N GLN A 112 -10.21 11.26 -13.96
CA GLN A 112 -9.30 11.50 -15.07
C GLN A 112 -7.88 11.03 -14.72
N ASP A 113 -7.45 11.28 -13.49
CA ASP A 113 -6.11 10.98 -12.99
C ASP A 113 -6.24 10.17 -11.70
N VAL A 114 -5.70 8.95 -11.70
CA VAL A 114 -5.71 8.04 -10.57
C VAL A 114 -4.28 7.57 -10.29
N LYS A 115 -3.78 7.86 -9.09
CA LYS A 115 -2.49 7.37 -8.62
C LYS A 115 -2.67 6.59 -7.32
N ILE A 116 -2.17 5.36 -7.26
CA ILE A 116 -2.25 4.49 -6.08
C ILE A 116 -0.89 3.84 -5.84
N GLU A 117 -0.23 4.22 -4.74
CA GLU A 117 0.95 3.52 -4.22
C GLU A 117 0.49 2.59 -3.10
N ALA A 118 0.21 1.33 -3.46
CA ALA A 118 -0.43 0.38 -2.58
C ALA A 118 0.55 -0.26 -1.58
N ALA A 119 0.08 -0.48 -0.36
CA ALA A 119 0.76 -1.29 0.63
C ALA A 119 0.74 -2.77 0.26
N LEU A 120 1.75 -3.48 0.76
CA LEU A 120 1.82 -4.95 0.71
C LEU A 120 0.74 -5.65 1.54
N THR A 121 0.07 -4.90 2.42
CA THR A 121 -0.95 -5.42 3.33
C THR A 121 -2.27 -4.68 3.16
N THR A 122 -3.35 -5.42 3.33
CA THR A 122 -4.72 -4.89 3.38
C THR A 122 -5.01 -4.26 4.73
N TYR A 123 -6.14 -3.56 4.85
CA TYR A 123 -6.54 -2.90 6.11
C TYR A 123 -6.63 -3.87 7.30
N ASP A 124 -6.94 -5.14 7.08
CA ASP A 124 -7.06 -6.15 8.13
C ASP A 124 -5.87 -7.10 8.23
N GLY A 125 -4.75 -6.73 7.60
CA GLY A 125 -3.46 -7.38 7.81
C GLY A 125 -3.17 -8.59 6.93
N ARG A 126 -4.07 -8.95 5.99
CA ARG A 126 -3.73 -9.93 4.94
C ARG A 126 -2.69 -9.36 3.99
N TRP A 127 -1.81 -10.23 3.50
CA TRP A 127 -0.70 -9.87 2.61
C TRP A 127 -1.03 -10.19 1.15
N PHE A 128 -0.81 -9.24 0.24
CA PHE A 128 -0.94 -9.46 -1.21
C PHE A 128 0.15 -10.38 -1.78
N TYR A 129 1.17 -10.70 -0.99
CA TYR A 129 2.29 -11.55 -1.36
C TYR A 129 2.34 -12.80 -0.48
N THR A 130 2.83 -13.87 -1.08
CA THR A 130 3.12 -15.17 -0.47
C THR A 130 4.58 -15.57 -0.73
N GLY A 131 5.00 -16.67 -0.12
CA GLY A 131 6.37 -17.16 -0.24
C GLY A 131 6.63 -18.34 0.69
N ASN A 132 7.89 -18.75 0.77
CA ASN A 132 8.32 -19.81 1.67
C ASN A 132 9.16 -19.20 2.81
N PRO A 133 8.70 -19.26 4.07
CA PRO A 133 9.48 -18.79 5.22
C PRO A 133 10.84 -19.50 5.34
N ASP A 134 10.93 -20.77 4.96
CA ASP A 134 12.17 -21.56 5.09
C ASP A 134 13.22 -21.23 4.02
N ALA A 135 12.86 -20.42 3.01
CA ALA A 135 13.75 -20.04 1.92
C ALA A 135 14.50 -18.71 2.18
N THR A 136 14.32 -18.11 3.36
CA THR A 136 14.91 -16.82 3.72
C THR A 136 15.39 -16.90 5.15
N ASP A 137 16.57 -16.35 5.42
CA ASP A 137 17.09 -16.28 6.79
C ASP A 137 16.65 -14.96 7.44
N ALA A 138 16.22 -15.04 8.69
CA ALA A 138 15.94 -13.87 9.50
C ALA A 138 17.27 -13.16 9.84
N SER A 139 17.32 -11.85 9.66
CA SER A 139 18.48 -11.03 10.03
C SER A 139 18.08 -9.93 11.01
N TYR A 140 19.03 -9.49 11.84
CA TYR A 140 18.83 -8.41 12.79
C TYR A 140 19.80 -7.29 12.42
N GLN A 141 19.32 -6.05 12.39
CA GLN A 141 20.21 -4.90 12.26
C GLN A 141 20.92 -4.66 13.59
N PHE A 142 20.20 -4.84 14.69
CA PHE A 142 20.78 -4.87 16.02
C PHE A 142 21.45 -6.24 16.25
N ARG A 143 22.66 -6.42 15.71
CA ARG A 143 23.57 -7.40 16.32
C ARG A 143 23.71 -6.96 17.77
N ARG A 144 23.21 -7.78 18.72
CA ARG A 144 23.70 -7.72 20.09
C ARG A 144 25.22 -7.60 19.95
N PHE A 145 25.82 -6.54 20.48
CA PHE A 145 27.20 -6.64 20.87
C PHE A 145 27.22 -7.87 21.79
N GLU A 146 27.62 -9.02 21.24
CA GLU A 146 28.20 -10.06 22.06
C GLU A 146 29.30 -9.30 22.78
N SER A 147 29.05 -9.03 24.06
CA SER A 147 30.07 -8.62 24.98
C SER A 147 31.19 -9.64 24.78
N ASP A 148 32.24 -9.25 24.07
CA ASP A 148 33.50 -9.96 24.15
C ASP A 148 33.79 -10.05 25.63
N GLU A 149 33.62 -11.24 26.18
CA GLU A 149 34.06 -11.61 27.51
C GLU A 149 35.59 -11.59 27.50
N SER A 150 36.16 -10.38 27.52
CA SER A 150 37.53 -10.15 27.94
C SER A 150 37.72 -8.67 28.27
N SER A 151 37.51 -8.31 29.54
CA SER A 151 38.62 -7.85 30.38
C SER A 151 38.09 -7.37 31.74
N SER A 152 38.55 -8.07 32.78
CA SER A 152 38.91 -7.57 34.11
C SER A 152 37.95 -6.65 34.88
N ASP A 153 37.48 -7.19 36.00
CA ASP A 153 37.05 -6.49 37.22
C ASP A 153 37.83 -5.18 37.45
N GLU A 154 37.17 -4.01 37.44
CA GLU A 154 37.49 -2.87 38.30
C GLU A 154 36.22 -2.04 38.57
N ASP A 155 35.69 -2.22 39.78
CA ASP A 155 34.97 -1.30 40.67
C ASP A 155 33.91 -0.31 40.14
N LEU A 156 32.69 -0.59 40.60
CA LEU A 156 31.53 0.29 40.71
C LEU A 156 31.86 1.56 41.49
N ASP A 157 31.68 2.73 40.87
CA ASP A 157 30.97 3.90 41.43
C ASP A 157 31.09 5.08 40.46
N SER A 158 30.23 5.10 39.43
CA SER A 158 29.96 6.36 38.74
C SER A 158 28.52 6.39 38.25
N ASN A 159 27.71 7.17 38.98
CA ASN A 159 26.36 7.59 38.64
C ASN A 159 26.43 8.55 37.42
N SER A 160 27.02 8.09 36.32
CA SER A 160 27.29 8.88 35.15
C SER A 160 26.12 8.76 34.17
N SER A 161 25.71 9.91 33.65
CA SER A 161 24.74 10.11 32.56
C SER A 161 25.11 9.41 31.24
N PHE A 162 26.09 8.50 31.26
CA PHE A 162 26.76 7.88 30.13
C PHE A 162 26.11 6.55 29.68
N ASN A 163 25.17 6.01 30.46
CA ASN A 163 24.39 4.82 30.08
C ASN A 163 23.09 5.14 29.31
N SER A 164 22.81 6.41 29.04
CA SER A 164 21.60 6.82 28.28
C SER A 164 21.60 6.23 26.87
N GLU A 165 22.75 6.19 26.20
CA GLU A 165 22.88 5.63 24.85
C GLU A 165 22.57 4.12 24.80
N TYR A 166 22.95 3.36 25.83
CA TYR A 166 22.64 1.93 25.93
C TYR A 166 21.16 1.67 26.25
N GLU A 167 20.59 2.47 27.16
CA GLU A 167 19.16 2.39 27.47
C GLU A 167 18.28 2.79 26.28
N ASP A 168 18.69 3.82 25.53
CA ASP A 168 18.02 4.26 24.30
C ASP A 168 18.16 3.21 23.19
N TYR A 169 19.32 2.57 23.04
CA TYR A 169 19.52 1.45 22.11
C TYR A 169 18.64 0.23 22.44
N MET A 170 18.58 -0.16 23.71
CA MET A 170 17.72 -1.27 24.17
C MET A 170 16.23 -0.94 24.01
N ARG A 171 15.86 0.34 24.15
CA ARG A 171 14.51 0.83 23.89
C ARG A 171 14.20 0.76 22.40
N GLU A 172 15.09 1.22 21.54
CA GLU A 172 14.93 1.20 20.08
C GLU A 172 14.80 -0.23 19.55
N GLY A 173 15.66 -1.15 19.98
CA GLY A 173 15.57 -2.56 19.61
C GLY A 173 14.25 -3.21 20.08
N ARG A 174 13.77 -2.88 21.28
CA ARG A 174 12.45 -3.33 21.75
C ARG A 174 11.32 -2.74 20.89
N GLU A 175 11.39 -1.47 20.51
CA GLU A 175 10.39 -0.85 19.66
C GLU A 175 10.37 -1.47 18.26
N ALA A 176 11.53 -1.76 17.67
CA ALA A 176 11.63 -2.43 16.37
C ALA A 176 10.97 -3.81 16.39
N LEU A 177 11.18 -4.60 17.45
CA LEU A 177 10.51 -5.90 17.64
C LEU A 177 8.98 -5.74 17.77
N LEU A 178 8.51 -4.75 18.55
CA LEU A 178 7.08 -4.53 18.76
C LEU A 178 6.35 -4.04 17.50
N ASN A 179 7.06 -3.38 16.59
CA ASN A 179 6.51 -2.90 15.32
C ASN A 179 6.69 -3.91 14.17
N GLY A 180 7.38 -5.02 14.41
CA GLY A 180 7.71 -5.99 13.37
C GLY A 180 8.76 -5.49 12.38
N ASP A 181 9.55 -4.48 12.74
CA ASP A 181 10.71 -4.03 11.98
C ASP A 181 11.91 -4.97 12.17
N GLU A 182 11.91 -5.73 13.27
CA GLU A 182 12.87 -6.79 13.53
C GLU A 182 12.22 -8.13 13.94
N PRO A 183 12.85 -9.27 13.63
CA PRO A 183 13.93 -9.41 12.64
C PRO A 183 13.49 -8.99 11.24
N TYR A 184 14.44 -8.57 10.43
CA TYR A 184 14.29 -8.45 8.99
C TYR A 184 14.06 -9.85 8.42
N TYR A 185 12.83 -10.14 8.05
CA TYR A 185 12.41 -11.47 7.63
C TYR A 185 11.33 -11.38 6.54
N MET A 186 11.76 -10.89 5.39
CA MET A 186 10.91 -10.54 4.24
C MET A 186 10.77 -11.70 3.25
N TRP A 187 10.15 -12.80 3.66
CA TRP A 187 10.08 -14.05 2.89
C TRP A 187 8.94 -14.10 1.85
N ARG A 188 8.06 -13.09 1.82
CA ARG A 188 6.95 -13.00 0.86
C ARG A 188 7.45 -12.28 -0.39
N THR A 189 7.63 -13.03 -1.45
CA THR A 189 8.38 -12.61 -2.65
C THR A 189 7.55 -12.70 -3.92
N LYS A 190 6.39 -13.35 -3.88
CA LYS A 190 5.52 -13.53 -5.05
C LYS A 190 4.11 -13.05 -4.74
N PRO A 191 3.39 -12.42 -5.66
CA PRO A 191 1.97 -12.13 -5.47
C PRO A 191 1.18 -13.40 -5.15
N GLU A 192 0.22 -13.28 -4.25
CA GLU A 192 -0.70 -14.35 -3.90
C GLU A 192 -1.84 -14.37 -4.94
N ALA A 193 -1.86 -15.41 -5.77
CA ALA A 193 -2.76 -15.51 -6.91
C ALA A 193 -4.25 -15.37 -6.53
N GLY A 194 -4.67 -15.92 -5.39
CA GLY A 194 -6.07 -15.84 -4.96
C GLY A 194 -6.55 -14.42 -4.69
N MET A 195 -5.71 -13.55 -4.12
CA MET A 195 -6.09 -12.23 -3.63
C MET A 195 -5.59 -11.11 -4.55
N PHE A 196 -4.34 -11.17 -5.00
CA PHE A 196 -3.77 -10.15 -5.86
C PHE A 196 -4.37 -10.18 -7.27
N ASP A 197 -4.58 -11.36 -7.85
CA ASP A 197 -5.17 -11.46 -9.19
C ASP A 197 -6.63 -10.99 -9.18
N ARG A 198 -7.40 -11.37 -8.15
CA ARG A 198 -8.78 -10.88 -8.00
C ARG A 198 -8.83 -9.35 -7.86
N PHE A 199 -7.93 -8.79 -7.06
CA PHE A 199 -7.83 -7.35 -6.88
C PHE A 199 -7.50 -6.63 -8.20
N THR A 200 -6.50 -7.12 -8.95
CA THR A 200 -6.11 -6.51 -10.24
C THR A 200 -7.21 -6.65 -11.29
N GLU A 201 -7.93 -7.77 -11.34
CA GLU A 201 -9.11 -7.92 -12.18
C GLU A 201 -10.22 -6.93 -11.82
N ASP A 202 -10.51 -6.73 -10.53
CA ASP A 202 -11.53 -5.78 -10.08
C ASP A 202 -11.15 -4.34 -10.43
N MET A 203 -9.86 -4.00 -10.31
CA MET A 203 -9.32 -2.72 -10.78
C MET A 203 -9.50 -2.56 -12.29
N ALA A 204 -9.13 -3.56 -13.11
CA ALA A 204 -9.32 -3.50 -14.55
C ALA A 204 -10.80 -3.38 -14.95
N ARG A 205 -11.71 -4.05 -14.24
CA ARG A 205 -13.17 -3.87 -14.41
C ARG A 205 -13.62 -2.46 -14.04
N ALA A 206 -13.04 -1.86 -13.00
CA ALA A 206 -13.32 -0.49 -12.60
C ALA A 206 -12.82 0.54 -13.62
N MET A 207 -11.66 0.32 -14.24
CA MET A 207 -11.14 1.19 -15.31
C MET A 207 -12.15 1.35 -16.45
N ARG A 208 -12.85 0.28 -16.84
CA ARG A 208 -13.90 0.33 -17.88
C ARG A 208 -15.09 1.23 -17.51
N ARG A 209 -15.29 1.46 -16.21
CA ARG A 209 -16.32 2.33 -15.65
C ARG A 209 -15.83 3.78 -15.44
N MET A 210 -14.55 4.07 -15.70
CA MET A 210 -13.93 5.39 -15.63
C MET A 210 -13.88 6.01 -17.03
N HIS A 211 -15.00 6.53 -17.52
CA HIS A 211 -15.12 7.00 -18.91
C HIS A 211 -14.27 8.23 -19.26
N CYS A 212 -13.81 8.97 -18.24
CA CYS A 212 -12.95 10.14 -18.42
C CYS A 212 -11.48 9.86 -18.13
N LEU A 213 -11.10 8.60 -17.88
CA LEU A 213 -9.75 8.24 -17.47
C LEU A 213 -8.73 8.65 -18.55
N ARG A 214 -7.72 9.40 -18.12
CA ARG A 214 -6.58 9.83 -18.95
C ARG A 214 -5.29 9.22 -18.46
N GLU A 215 -5.13 9.09 -17.16
CA GLU A 215 -3.94 8.55 -16.54
C GLU A 215 -4.33 7.67 -15.36
N LEU A 216 -3.75 6.48 -15.29
CA LEU A 216 -3.77 5.65 -14.10
C LEU A 216 -2.38 5.09 -13.84
N SER A 217 -1.90 5.28 -12.63
CA SER A 217 -0.68 4.67 -12.13
C SER A 217 -1.00 3.88 -10.86
N PHE A 218 -0.77 2.58 -10.92
CA PHE A 218 -0.85 1.71 -9.75
C PHE A 218 0.51 1.07 -9.53
N SER A 219 1.06 1.22 -8.33
CA SER A 219 2.32 0.61 -7.94
C SER A 219 2.18 -0.18 -6.66
N MET A 220 2.91 -1.29 -6.57
CA MET A 220 3.05 -2.07 -5.35
C MET A 220 4.51 -2.53 -5.25
N GLY A 221 5.21 -2.03 -4.23
CA GLY A 221 6.63 -2.29 -3.99
C GLY A 221 6.88 -3.56 -3.19
N TRP A 222 8.10 -4.10 -3.28
CA TRP A 222 8.58 -5.19 -2.41
C TRP A 222 9.22 -4.62 -1.13
N ASN A 223 9.84 -3.45 -1.21
CA ASN A 223 10.80 -2.94 -0.24
C ASN A 223 10.74 -1.40 -0.11
N TYR A 224 11.25 -0.92 1.02
CA TYR A 224 11.24 0.48 1.49
C TYR A 224 11.96 1.50 0.58
N HIS A 225 12.61 1.07 -0.50
CA HIS A 225 13.47 1.91 -1.34
C HIS A 225 12.80 2.26 -2.66
N ASP A 226 11.64 2.94 -2.64
CA ASP A 226 11.00 3.58 -3.80
C ASP A 226 10.88 2.73 -5.09
N ASP A 227 11.07 1.42 -4.97
CA ASP A 227 11.15 0.47 -6.06
C ASP A 227 9.84 -0.31 -6.06
N TYR A 228 9.02 -0.07 -7.08
CA TYR A 228 7.88 -0.90 -7.37
C TYR A 228 8.36 -2.29 -7.79
N ALA A 229 7.71 -3.34 -7.28
CA ALA A 229 7.86 -4.68 -7.85
C ALA A 229 6.94 -4.85 -9.05
N ILE A 230 5.75 -4.24 -8.96
CA ILE A 230 4.72 -4.23 -9.98
C ILE A 230 4.27 -2.79 -10.17
N LEU A 231 4.29 -2.34 -11.43
CA LEU A 231 3.76 -1.05 -11.86
C LEU A 231 2.82 -1.28 -13.03
N LEU A 232 1.61 -0.75 -12.91
CA LEU A 232 0.62 -0.67 -13.97
C LEU A 232 0.45 0.81 -14.33
N GLU A 233 0.67 1.13 -15.60
CA GLU A 233 0.45 2.45 -16.16
C GLU A 233 -0.61 2.34 -17.26
N TYR A 234 -1.52 3.31 -17.28
CA TYR A 234 -2.49 3.49 -18.35
C TYR A 234 -2.46 4.95 -18.78
N THR A 235 -2.41 5.16 -20.09
CA THR A 235 -2.56 6.47 -20.71
C THR A 235 -3.70 6.40 -21.73
N GLY A 236 -4.72 7.23 -21.53
CA GLY A 236 -5.84 7.37 -22.46
C GLY A 236 -5.48 8.25 -23.65
N SER A 237 -6.21 8.11 -24.76
CA SER A 237 -5.95 8.92 -25.96
C SER A 237 -6.31 10.38 -25.72
N MET A 238 -5.35 11.29 -25.94
CA MET A 238 -5.53 12.74 -25.76
C MET A 238 -6.03 13.48 -27.02
N GLY A 239 -6.42 12.75 -28.07
CA GLY A 239 -7.01 13.34 -29.29
C GLY A 239 -6.01 13.80 -30.36
N ASP A 240 -4.72 13.91 -30.03
CA ASP A 240 -3.66 14.39 -30.94
C ASP A 240 -2.72 13.26 -31.41
N GLY A 241 -3.28 12.13 -31.86
CA GLY A 241 -2.52 11.04 -32.46
C GLY A 241 -1.73 10.14 -31.49
N GLU A 242 -1.78 10.42 -30.19
CA GLU A 242 -1.32 9.50 -29.15
C GLU A 242 -2.35 8.37 -28.96
N GLU A 243 -1.91 7.14 -29.22
CA GLU A 243 -2.71 5.94 -29.00
C GLU A 243 -2.83 5.67 -27.50
N ALA A 244 -4.03 5.26 -27.07
CA ALA A 244 -4.20 4.78 -25.71
C ALA A 244 -3.32 3.54 -25.52
N GLY A 245 -2.67 3.43 -24.36
CA GLY A 245 -1.74 2.36 -24.05
C GLY A 245 -1.86 1.94 -22.59
N CYS A 246 -1.54 0.68 -22.34
CA CYS A 246 -1.43 0.16 -20.99
C CYS A 246 -0.12 -0.64 -20.87
N TRP A 247 0.66 -0.32 -19.85
CA TRP A 247 1.96 -0.94 -19.60
C TRP A 247 1.94 -1.63 -18.25
N VAL A 248 2.31 -2.90 -18.23
CA VAL A 248 2.57 -3.64 -17.00
C VAL A 248 4.08 -3.83 -16.91
N ARG A 249 4.71 -3.15 -15.95
CA ARG A 249 6.14 -3.29 -15.66
C ARG A 249 6.35 -4.15 -14.43
N LEU A 250 7.18 -5.16 -14.58
CA LEU A 250 7.52 -6.10 -13.52
C LEU A 250 9.03 -6.09 -13.29
N ARG A 251 9.43 -6.02 -12.03
CA ARG A 251 10.79 -6.42 -11.65
C ARG A 251 10.91 -7.95 -11.77
N PRO A 252 12.05 -8.50 -12.24
CA PRO A 252 12.22 -9.94 -12.44
C PRO A 252 11.89 -10.80 -11.22
N GLU A 253 12.10 -10.24 -10.03
CA GLU A 253 11.90 -10.92 -8.76
C GLU A 253 10.43 -11.08 -8.42
N ALA A 254 9.55 -10.19 -8.89
CA ALA A 254 8.12 -10.22 -8.56
C ALA A 254 7.49 -11.57 -8.95
N ARG A 255 8.01 -12.23 -10.00
CA ARG A 255 7.61 -13.57 -10.44
C ARG A 255 6.08 -13.73 -10.53
N TRP A 256 5.40 -12.66 -10.95
CA TRP A 256 3.96 -12.65 -11.13
C TRP A 256 3.61 -13.28 -12.47
N GLU A 257 2.83 -14.37 -12.41
CA GLU A 257 2.22 -14.96 -13.59
C GLU A 257 0.93 -14.17 -13.89
N ILE A 258 1.01 -13.20 -14.79
CA ILE A 258 -0.11 -12.30 -15.07
C ILE A 258 -1.32 -13.11 -15.59
N PRO A 259 -2.50 -13.01 -14.95
CA PRO A 259 -3.68 -13.74 -15.40
C PRO A 259 -4.14 -13.31 -16.80
N GLU A 260 -4.48 -14.28 -17.66
CA GLU A 260 -5.03 -14.00 -19.00
C GLU A 260 -6.31 -13.15 -18.92
N GLY A 261 -7.14 -13.37 -17.90
CA GLY A 261 -8.37 -12.60 -17.66
C GLY A 261 -8.10 -11.12 -17.42
N PHE A 262 -7.07 -10.81 -16.63
CA PHE A 262 -6.62 -9.44 -16.39
C PHE A 262 -6.09 -8.78 -17.66
N MET A 263 -5.22 -9.47 -18.41
CA MET A 263 -4.69 -8.96 -19.69
C MET A 263 -5.79 -8.66 -20.71
N LYS A 264 -6.79 -9.54 -20.80
CA LYS A 264 -7.95 -9.34 -21.67
C LYS A 264 -8.74 -8.09 -21.26
N LEU A 265 -8.98 -7.91 -19.96
CA LEU A 265 -9.69 -6.72 -19.45
C LEU A 265 -8.94 -5.43 -19.76
N LEU A 266 -7.61 -5.42 -19.61
CA LEU A 266 -6.79 -4.27 -20.01
C LEU A 266 -6.89 -4.00 -21.52
N GLY A 267 -6.81 -5.04 -22.34
CA GLY A 267 -6.94 -4.91 -23.80
C GLY A 267 -8.28 -4.32 -24.22
N GLU A 268 -9.36 -4.68 -23.52
CA GLU A 268 -10.69 -4.09 -23.72
C GLU A 268 -10.76 -2.59 -23.31
N CYS A 269 -9.90 -2.13 -22.40
CA CYS A 269 -9.83 -0.71 -22.00
C CYS A 269 -9.10 0.18 -23.02
N VAL A 270 -8.03 -0.32 -23.65
CA VAL A 270 -7.18 0.48 -24.56
C VAL A 270 -7.37 0.16 -26.04
N GLY A 271 -8.15 -0.88 -26.38
CA GLY A 271 -8.34 -1.31 -27.76
C GLY A 271 -7.24 -2.24 -28.30
N GLY A 272 -6.48 -2.89 -27.43
CA GLY A 272 -5.50 -3.93 -27.77
C GLY A 272 -4.02 -3.58 -27.54
N ASN A 273 -3.69 -2.31 -27.28
CA ASN A 273 -2.32 -1.86 -27.01
C ASN A 273 -1.90 -2.08 -25.55
N VAL A 274 -1.75 -3.35 -25.15
CA VAL A 274 -1.22 -3.72 -23.84
C VAL A 274 0.19 -4.28 -23.98
N GLU A 275 1.15 -3.62 -23.33
CA GLU A 275 2.54 -4.04 -23.31
C GLU A 275 2.91 -4.56 -21.92
N VAL A 276 3.58 -5.71 -21.88
CA VAL A 276 4.15 -6.25 -20.63
C VAL A 276 5.66 -6.20 -20.76
N CYS A 277 6.29 -5.44 -19.87
CA CYS A 277 7.73 -5.25 -19.81
C CYS A 277 8.26 -5.85 -18.51
N VAL A 278 9.17 -6.81 -18.62
CA VAL A 278 9.97 -7.24 -17.47
C VAL A 278 11.27 -6.44 -17.52
N GLU A 279 11.47 -5.57 -16.54
CA GLU A 279 12.66 -4.70 -16.53
C GLU A 279 13.93 -5.53 -16.35
N PRO A 280 14.98 -5.31 -17.15
CA PRO A 280 16.27 -5.93 -16.91
C PRO A 280 16.94 -5.30 -15.68
N PHE A 281 17.69 -6.11 -14.95
CA PHE A 281 18.57 -5.68 -13.86
C PHE A 281 19.60 -4.64 -14.29
#